data_AF-A0A9D6YMZ2-F1
#
_entry.id   AF-A0A9D6YMZ2-F1
#
_cell.length_a   1.000
_cell.length_b   1.000
_cell.length_c   1.000
_cell.angle_alpha   90.00
_cell.angle_beta   90.00
_cell.angle_gamma   90.00
#
_symmetry.space_group_name_H-M   'P 1'
#
loop_
_entity.id
_entity.type
_entity.pdbx_description
1 polymer ?
#
loop_
_entity_poly.entity_id
_entity_poly.type
_entity_poly.pdbx_seq_one_letter_code
_entity_poly.pdbx_strand_id
1 'polypeptide(L)'
;MPQQQSSRRNFLKFLGVSAGATLVSTSAMASFVNKEEILKLNPEQQEFMMRYGKWMDEFTEVARIQQTDPDNLENQKRMMPLSEMAEQLQPELTEHLKDQTFTMIYLASIERLSKEIK
;
A
#
# COMPACT_ATOMS: atom_id res chain seq x y z
N MET A 1 20.28 0.66 19.14
CA MET A 1 19.62 1.19 17.92
C MET A 1 18.12 0.87 17.99
N PRO A 2 17.24 1.81 18.39
CA PRO A 2 15.82 1.53 18.62
C PRO A 2 14.87 1.71 17.41
N GLN A 3 15.30 2.32 16.29
CA GLN A 3 14.42 2.62 15.12
C GLN A 3 13.88 1.38 14.37
N GLN A 4 14.56 0.23 14.47
CA GLN A 4 14.17 -0.96 13.72
C GLN A 4 12.93 -1.66 14.34
N GLN A 5 12.73 -1.53 15.66
CA GLN A 5 11.57 -2.09 16.36
C GLN A 5 10.28 -1.28 16.11
N SER A 6 10.38 0.06 16.00
CA SER A 6 9.23 0.92 15.70
C SER A 6 8.70 0.68 14.29
N SER A 7 9.59 0.54 13.30
CA SER A 7 9.23 0.32 11.89
C SER A 7 8.46 -0.99 11.71
N ARG A 8 8.95 -2.11 12.29
CA ARG A 8 8.23 -3.39 12.27
C ARG A 8 6.87 -3.32 12.96
N ARG A 9 6.78 -2.63 14.10
CA ARG A 9 5.51 -2.47 14.83
C ARG A 9 4.51 -1.61 14.05
N ASN A 10 4.96 -0.56 13.37
CA ASN A 10 4.12 0.28 12.53
C ASN A 10 3.67 -0.47 11.27
N PHE A 11 4.57 -1.24 10.65
CA PHE A 11 4.27 -2.14 9.54
C PHE A 11 3.22 -3.19 9.93
N LEU A 12 3.40 -3.85 11.09
CA LEU A 12 2.44 -4.84 11.61
C LEU A 12 1.12 -4.22 12.05
N LYS A 13 1.11 -2.97 12.56
CA LYS A 13 -0.14 -2.24 12.81
C LYS A 13 -0.89 -1.94 11.51
N PHE A 14 -0.18 -1.54 10.47
CA PHE A 14 -0.76 -1.32 9.16
C PHE A 14 -1.30 -2.62 8.55
N LEU A 15 -0.56 -3.73 8.66
CA LEU A 15 -1.05 -5.07 8.35
C LEU A 15 -2.26 -5.49 9.20
N GLY A 16 -2.24 -5.20 10.50
CA GLY A 16 -3.30 -5.58 11.45
C GLY A 16 -4.60 -4.82 11.24
N VAL A 17 -4.53 -3.57 10.78
CA VAL A 17 -5.71 -2.77 10.37
C VAL A 17 -6.26 -3.24 9.01
N SER A 18 -5.42 -3.88 8.17
CA SER A 18 -5.82 -4.47 6.88
C SER A 18 -6.13 -5.98 6.93
N ALA A 19 -6.02 -6.62 8.10
CA ALA A 19 -6.16 -8.07 8.32
C ALA A 19 -7.58 -8.65 8.20
N GLY A 20 -8.46 -8.03 7.40
CA GLY A 20 -9.67 -8.68 6.88
C GLY A 20 -9.44 -9.35 5.52
N ALA A 21 -8.26 -9.19 4.92
CA ALA A 21 -7.96 -9.55 3.55
C ALA A 21 -6.73 -10.50 3.49
N THR A 22 -6.96 -11.75 3.10
CA THR A 22 -5.91 -12.72 2.76
C THR A 22 -5.02 -12.17 1.63
N LEU A 23 -3.69 -12.18 1.74
CA LEU A 23 -2.84 -11.48 0.77
C LEU A 23 -2.76 -12.22 -0.58
N VAL A 24 -3.10 -11.55 -1.68
CA VAL A 24 -2.86 -12.04 -3.06
C VAL A 24 -1.69 -11.33 -3.73
N SER A 25 -1.10 -12.09 -4.65
CA SER A 25 0.10 -11.95 -5.47
C SER A 25 0.34 -10.60 -6.16
N THR A 26 1.54 -10.51 -6.76
CA THR A 26 2.18 -9.48 -7.62
C THR A 26 1.33 -8.76 -8.70
N SER A 27 0.01 -8.91 -8.72
CA SER A 27 -0.96 -8.19 -9.55
C SER A 27 -1.67 -7.03 -8.84
N ALA A 28 -1.32 -6.74 -7.58
CA ALA A 28 -1.99 -5.74 -6.75
C ALA A 28 -2.06 -4.33 -7.39
N MET A 29 -0.97 -3.81 -7.98
CA MET A 29 -0.99 -2.52 -8.68
C MET A 29 -1.86 -2.55 -9.93
N ALA A 30 -1.84 -3.63 -10.71
CA ALA A 30 -2.66 -3.74 -11.92
C ALA A 30 -4.16 -3.73 -11.59
N SER A 31 -4.54 -4.35 -10.48
CA SER A 31 -5.91 -4.34 -9.95
C SER A 31 -6.32 -2.99 -9.36
N PHE A 32 -5.39 -2.37 -8.64
CA PHE A 32 -5.59 -1.09 -7.96
C PHE A 32 -5.69 0.07 -8.97
N VAL A 33 -4.82 0.12 -9.97
CA VAL A 33 -4.70 1.24 -10.92
C VAL A 33 -5.58 1.00 -12.16
N ASN A 34 -6.84 1.47 -12.13
CA ASN A 34 -7.66 1.56 -13.34
C ASN A 34 -7.30 2.83 -14.12
N LYS A 35 -6.68 2.66 -15.30
CA LYS A 35 -6.20 3.77 -16.14
C LYS A 35 -7.32 4.76 -16.52
N GLU A 36 -8.53 4.27 -16.83
CA GLU A 36 -9.64 5.14 -17.25
C GLU A 36 -10.19 6.00 -16.10
N GLU A 37 -10.17 5.45 -14.89
CA GLU A 37 -10.58 6.18 -13.69
C GLU A 37 -9.52 7.20 -13.26
N ILE A 38 -8.24 6.83 -13.33
CA ILE A 38 -7.14 7.72 -12.98
C ILE A 38 -7.08 8.93 -13.90
N LEU A 39 -7.41 8.79 -15.20
CA LEU A 39 -7.49 9.92 -16.12
C LEU A 39 -8.51 11.00 -15.71
N LYS A 40 -9.46 10.67 -14.82
CA LYS A 40 -10.44 11.64 -14.27
C LYS A 40 -9.88 12.48 -13.12
N LEU A 41 -8.73 12.08 -12.57
CA LEU A 41 -8.06 12.78 -11.47
C LEU A 41 -7.21 13.92 -12.00
N ASN A 42 -6.86 14.87 -11.14
CA ASN A 42 -5.86 15.88 -11.50
C ASN A 42 -4.44 15.26 -11.56
N PRO A 43 -3.46 15.91 -12.23
CA PRO A 43 -2.13 15.32 -12.42
C PRO A 43 -1.42 14.91 -11.12
N GLU A 44 -1.58 15.68 -10.05
CA GLU A 44 -0.97 15.37 -8.74
C GLU A 44 -1.56 14.09 -8.13
N GLN A 45 -2.89 13.97 -8.16
CA GLN A 45 -3.61 12.77 -7.72
C GLN A 45 -3.29 11.55 -8.59
N GLN A 46 -3.09 11.73 -9.90
CA GLN A 46 -2.67 10.65 -10.79
C GLN A 46 -1.27 10.14 -10.42
N GLU A 47 -0.33 11.06 -10.21
CA GLU A 47 1.02 10.71 -9.78
C GLU A 47 0.98 10.00 -8.43
N PHE A 48 0.19 10.50 -7.49
CA PHE A 48 -0.03 9.84 -6.20
C PHE A 48 -0.53 8.41 -6.36
N MET A 49 -1.58 8.17 -7.16
CA MET A 49 -2.14 6.82 -7.36
C MET A 49 -1.12 5.85 -7.95
N MET A 50 -0.27 6.32 -8.87
CA MET A 50 0.81 5.52 -9.45
C MET A 50 1.88 5.17 -8.41
N ARG A 51 2.33 6.15 -7.61
CA ARG A 51 3.31 5.93 -6.54
C ARG A 51 2.76 5.03 -5.45
N TYR A 52 1.53 5.27 -5.01
CA TYR A 52 0.85 4.48 -3.99
C TYR A 52 0.63 3.03 -4.44
N GLY A 53 0.20 2.83 -5.69
CA GLY A 53 0.05 1.50 -6.28
C GLY A 53 1.37 0.71 -6.31
N LYS A 54 2.48 1.35 -6.69
CA LYS A 54 3.80 0.72 -6.67
C LYS A 54 4.26 0.39 -5.25
N TRP A 55 4.03 1.29 -4.30
CA TRP A 55 4.33 1.03 -2.89
C TRP A 55 3.52 -0.16 -2.35
N MET A 56 2.25 -0.29 -2.73
CA MET A 56 1.39 -1.43 -2.38
C MET A 56 1.93 -2.77 -2.92
N ASP A 57 2.46 -2.81 -4.15
CA ASP A 57 3.11 -4.02 -4.69
C ASP A 57 4.32 -4.44 -3.85
N GLU A 58 5.20 -3.49 -3.55
CA GLU A 58 6.41 -3.75 -2.77
C GLU A 58 6.08 -4.16 -1.33
N PHE A 59 5.07 -3.53 -0.73
CA PHE A 59 4.53 -3.89 0.57
C PHE A 59 3.97 -5.31 0.59
N THR A 60 3.20 -5.68 -0.42
CA THR A 60 2.59 -7.01 -0.54
C THR A 60 3.66 -8.10 -0.66
N GLU A 61 4.71 -7.84 -1.43
CA GLU A 61 5.85 -8.76 -1.55
C GLU A 61 6.53 -9.01 -0.20
N VAL A 62 6.85 -7.92 0.51
CA VAL A 62 7.53 -7.98 1.80
C VAL A 62 6.65 -8.62 2.87
N ALA A 63 5.34 -8.36 2.84
CA ALA A 63 4.38 -9.01 3.73
C ALA A 63 4.29 -10.52 3.49
N ARG A 64 4.32 -10.96 2.23
CA ARG A 64 4.31 -12.39 1.88
C ARG A 64 5.55 -13.10 2.42
N ILE A 65 6.73 -12.54 2.17
CA ILE A 65 8.00 -13.11 2.65
C ILE A 65 8.02 -13.12 4.18
N GLN A 66 7.50 -12.09 4.85
CA GLN A 66 7.44 -12.05 6.31
C GLN A 66 6.58 -13.17 6.92
N GLN A 67 5.51 -13.58 6.23
CA GLN A 67 4.66 -14.69 6.68
C GLN A 67 5.36 -16.04 6.52
N THR A 68 6.10 -16.22 5.43
CA THR A 68 6.77 -17.50 5.12
C THR A 68 8.13 -17.65 5.80
N ASP A 69 8.84 -16.55 5.97
CA ASP A 69 10.21 -16.48 6.50
C ASP A 69 10.41 -15.17 7.30
N PRO A 70 9.96 -15.13 8.56
CA PRO A 70 9.98 -13.92 9.38
C PRO A 70 11.38 -13.44 9.76
N ASP A 71 12.38 -14.34 9.70
CA ASP A 71 13.78 -14.07 10.04
C ASP A 71 14.63 -13.67 8.83
N ASN A 72 14.00 -13.54 7.66
CA ASN A 72 14.67 -13.11 6.43
C ASN A 72 15.28 -11.70 6.57
N LEU A 73 16.60 -11.65 6.72
CA LEU A 73 17.33 -10.38 6.92
C LEU A 73 17.15 -9.41 5.74
N GLU A 74 17.03 -9.92 4.51
CA GLU A 74 16.83 -9.09 3.33
C GLU A 74 15.43 -8.46 3.32
N ASN A 75 14.42 -9.25 3.67
CA ASN A 75 13.05 -8.76 3.82
C ASN A 75 12.94 -7.70 4.93
N GLN A 76 13.61 -7.92 6.06
CA GLN A 76 13.64 -6.98 7.18
C GLN A 76 14.31 -5.66 6.80
N LYS A 77 15.30 -5.65 5.90
CA LYS A 77 15.88 -4.42 5.36
C LYS A 77 14.92 -3.68 4.43
N ARG A 78 14.14 -4.41 3.62
CA ARG A 78 13.13 -3.83 2.71
C ARG A 78 11.92 -3.25 3.45
N MET A 79 11.57 -3.79 4.62
CA MET A 79 10.48 -3.25 5.46
C MET A 79 10.70 -1.81 5.92
N MET A 80 11.94 -1.45 6.23
CA MET A 80 12.27 -0.15 6.82
C MET A 80 11.92 1.02 5.88
N PRO A 81 12.42 1.09 4.62
CA PRO A 81 12.05 2.15 3.70
C PRO A 81 10.56 2.12 3.31
N LEU A 82 9.92 0.95 3.27
CA LEU A 82 8.48 0.86 3.01
C LEU A 82 7.64 1.47 4.14
N SER A 83 8.10 1.32 5.38
CA SER A 83 7.46 1.93 6.55
C SER A 83 7.62 3.45 6.55
N GLU A 84 8.82 3.94 6.18
CA GLU A 84 9.07 5.38 6.02
C GLU A 84 8.22 5.98 4.88
N MET A 85 8.09 5.28 3.76
CA MET A 85 7.20 5.69 2.67
C MET A 85 5.73 5.73 3.12
N ALA A 86 5.28 4.78 3.96
CA ALA A 86 3.92 4.80 4.48
C ALA A 86 3.64 6.07 5.30
N GLU A 87 4.59 6.50 6.14
CA GLU A 87 4.49 7.73 6.93
C GLU A 87 4.48 8.99 6.05
N GLN A 88 5.14 8.95 4.87
CA GLN A 88 5.13 10.04 3.89
C GLN A 88 3.86 10.08 3.04
N LEU A 89 3.34 8.92 2.64
CA LEU A 89 2.14 8.80 1.82
C LEU A 89 0.86 9.12 2.61
N GLN A 90 0.84 8.87 3.92
CA GLN A 90 -0.33 9.11 4.77
C GLN A 90 -0.88 10.55 4.73
N PRO A 91 -0.08 11.61 4.92
CA PRO A 91 -0.58 12.99 4.84
C PRO A 91 -1.05 13.35 3.43
N GLU A 92 -0.36 12.89 2.38
CA GLU A 92 -0.71 13.14 0.98
C GLU A 92 -2.03 12.45 0.61
N LEU A 93 -2.21 11.20 1.05
CA LEU A 93 -3.48 10.47 0.95
C LEU A 93 -4.60 11.22 1.67
N THR A 94 -4.35 11.70 2.89
CA THR A 94 -5.35 12.43 3.68
C THR A 94 -5.78 13.71 2.99
N GLU A 95 -4.86 14.42 2.34
CA GLU A 95 -5.19 15.60 1.55
C GLU A 95 -6.03 15.25 0.32
N HIS A 96 -5.63 14.24 -0.45
CA HIS A 96 -6.36 13.82 -1.64
C HIS A 96 -7.75 13.25 -1.32
N LEU A 97 -7.94 12.61 -0.17
CA LEU A 97 -9.25 12.11 0.31
C LEU A 97 -10.25 13.24 0.65
N LYS A 98 -9.84 14.50 0.65
CA LYS A 98 -10.80 15.63 0.72
C LYS A 98 -11.54 15.83 -0.60
N ASP A 99 -10.97 15.39 -1.72
CA ASP A 99 -11.62 15.41 -3.02
C ASP A 99 -12.55 14.18 -3.16
N GLN A 100 -13.82 14.45 -3.46
CA GLN A 100 -14.83 13.40 -3.55
C GLN A 100 -14.57 12.44 -4.71
N THR A 101 -14.10 12.95 -5.86
CA THR A 101 -13.82 12.15 -7.06
C THR A 101 -12.66 11.20 -6.79
N PHE A 102 -11.59 11.72 -6.19
CA PHE A 102 -10.45 10.94 -5.74
C PHE A 102 -10.88 9.86 -4.75
N THR A 103 -11.68 10.22 -3.74
CA THR A 103 -12.14 9.28 -2.73
C THR A 103 -12.92 8.12 -3.35
N MET A 104 -13.83 8.41 -4.29
CA MET A 104 -14.60 7.38 -4.98
C MET A 104 -13.68 6.42 -5.76
N ILE A 105 -12.71 6.96 -6.50
CA ILE A 105 -11.77 6.17 -7.30
C ILE A 105 -10.83 5.37 -6.41
N TYR A 106 -10.34 5.95 -5.31
CA TYR A 106 -9.49 5.28 -4.33
C TYR A 106 -10.22 4.09 -3.68
N LEU A 107 -11.46 4.30 -3.20
CA LEU A 107 -12.25 3.23 -2.60
C LEU A 107 -12.57 2.11 -3.60
N ALA A 108 -12.93 2.46 -4.84
CA ALA A 108 -13.15 1.47 -5.90
C ALA A 108 -11.86 0.67 -6.19
N SER A 109 -10.70 1.32 -6.14
CA SER A 109 -9.39 0.70 -6.32
C SER A 109 -9.05 -0.28 -5.19
N ILE A 110 -9.35 0.08 -3.94
CA ILE A 110 -9.22 -0.82 -2.77
C ILE A 110 -10.19 -2.00 -2.86
N GLU A 111 -11.43 -1.77 -3.30
CA GLU A 111 -12.42 -2.84 -3.47
C GLU A 111 -12.00 -3.85 -4.55
N ARG A 112 -11.46 -3.37 -5.67
CA ARG A 112 -10.89 -4.21 -6.74
C ARG A 112 -9.75 -5.09 -6.21
N LEU A 113 -8.80 -4.48 -5.50
CA LEU A 113 -7.71 -5.21 -4.86
C LEU A 113 -8.22 -6.28 -3.89
N SER A 114 -9.21 -5.94 -3.05
CA SER A 114 -9.80 -6.89 -2.11
C SER A 114 -10.54 -8.05 -2.78
N LYS A 115 -11.02 -7.89 -4.02
CA LYS A 115 -11.68 -8.96 -4.78
C LYS A 115 -10.69 -9.91 -5.41
N GLU A 116 -9.53 -9.43 -5.87
CA GLU A 116 -8.45 -10.31 -6.33
C GLU A 116 -7.86 -11.15 -5.20
N ILE A 117 -8.03 -10.69 -3.97
CA ILE A 117 -7.56 -11.32 -2.74
C ILE A 117 -8.32 -12.62 -2.36
N LYS A 118 -9.53 -12.83 -2.90
CA LYS A 118 -10.40 -13.96 -2.57
C LYS A 118 -10.14 -15.23 -3.38
#